data_AF-A0A3N5KGV9-F1
#
_entry.id   AF-A0A3N5KGV9-F1
#
_cell.length_a   1.000
_cell.length_b   1.000
_cell.length_c   1.000
_cell.angle_alpha   90.00
_cell.angle_beta   90.00
_cell.angle_gamma   90.00
#
_symmetry.space_group_name_H-M   'P 1'
#
loop_
_entity.id
_entity.type
_entity.pdbx_description
1 polymer ?
#
loop_
_entity_poly.entity_id
_entity_poly.type
_entity_poly.pdbx_seq_one_letter_code
_entity_poly.pdbx_strand_id
1 'polypeptide(L)'
;MSLYKRLHEVQATTGTTSSRRDPILDELRQKIHHHLIDSLGPILYDRRLSEDDLRRRVHEQLQAALAQERAPLSAADKAQLIQDVSDDILGYGPIDRLLKDEDITEVMVNGPDTVFIERAGRIEKSNASFVDETHLRRIIDKIVGQVGRRIDEATRMVDAR
;
A
#
# COMPACT_ATOMS: atom_id res chain seq x y z
N MET A 1 -32.94 9.14 32.87
CA MET A 1 -32.39 9.47 31.54
C MET A 1 -30.90 9.12 31.56
N SER A 2 -30.53 8.00 30.95
CA SER A 2 -29.19 7.40 31.12
C SER A 2 -28.10 8.17 30.36
N LEU A 3 -26.94 8.36 31.02
CA LEU A 3 -25.68 8.89 30.46
C LEU A 3 -25.30 8.26 29.12
N TYR A 4 -25.73 7.01 28.89
CA TYR A 4 -25.50 6.25 27.67
C TYR A 4 -26.10 6.90 26.41
N LYS A 5 -27.21 7.64 26.55
CA LYS A 5 -27.88 8.28 25.40
C LYS A 5 -27.25 9.61 24.99
N ARG A 6 -26.59 10.31 25.93
CA ARG A 6 -25.86 11.57 25.66
C ARG A 6 -24.49 11.33 25.01
N LEU A 7 -23.87 10.19 25.26
CA LEU A 7 -22.59 9.81 24.66
C LEU A 7 -22.70 9.54 23.15
N HIS A 8 -23.84 9.00 22.70
CA HIS A 8 -24.10 8.77 21.28
C HIS A 8 -24.50 10.04 20.49
N GLU A 9 -25.02 11.07 21.18
CA GLU A 9 -25.44 12.32 20.53
C GLU A 9 -24.26 13.26 20.23
N VAL A 10 -23.18 13.17 21.02
CA VAL A 10 -21.96 13.97 20.85
C VAL A 10 -21.07 13.43 19.71
N GLN A 11 -21.20 12.16 19.33
CA GLN A 11 -20.40 11.57 18.24
C GLN A 11 -20.92 11.88 16.84
N ALA A 12 -22.10 12.50 16.70
CA ALA A 12 -22.70 12.81 15.40
C ALA A 12 -22.36 14.22 14.87
N THR A 13 -21.64 15.05 15.63
CA THR A 13 -21.44 16.47 15.27
C THR A 13 -20.00 16.93 15.45
N THR A 14 -19.03 16.27 14.79
CA THR A 14 -17.79 16.97 14.42
C THR A 14 -17.14 16.28 13.23
N GLY A 15 -17.40 16.82 12.04
CA GLY A 15 -16.50 16.65 10.91
C GLY A 15 -15.24 17.49 11.08
N THR A 16 -14.21 17.08 10.33
CA THR A 16 -12.95 17.77 10.02
C THR A 16 -11.73 17.36 10.87
N THR A 17 -10.97 16.43 10.29
CA THR A 17 -9.51 16.51 10.09
C THR A 17 -8.61 16.41 11.32
N SER A 18 -8.35 15.19 11.76
CA SER A 18 -6.99 14.76 12.11
C SER A 18 -6.90 13.24 12.06
N SER A 19 -6.09 12.73 11.14
CA SER A 19 -5.71 11.33 10.96
C SER A 19 -5.07 10.75 12.23
N ARG A 20 -5.87 10.33 13.22
CA ARG A 20 -5.49 9.21 14.07
C ARG A 20 -5.93 7.95 13.34
N ARG A 21 -5.00 7.33 12.62
CA ARG A 21 -5.19 5.96 12.14
C ARG A 21 -5.48 5.10 13.37
N ASP A 22 -6.60 4.38 13.36
CA ASP A 22 -6.88 3.42 14.43
C ASP A 22 -5.80 2.33 14.36
N PRO A 23 -4.99 2.13 15.42
CA PRO A 23 -3.87 1.20 15.38
C PRO A 23 -4.32 -0.24 15.07
N ILE A 24 -5.56 -0.59 15.44
CA ILE A 24 -6.18 -1.88 15.13
C ILE A 24 -6.45 -2.03 13.62
N LEU A 25 -6.88 -0.96 12.94
CA LEU A 25 -7.10 -0.98 11.49
C LEU A 25 -5.77 -1.04 10.74
N ASP A 26 -4.73 -0.38 11.24
CA ASP A 26 -3.39 -0.44 10.67
C ASP A 26 -2.77 -1.84 10.80
N GLU A 27 -2.87 -2.47 11.97
CA GLU A 27 -2.42 -3.86 12.18
C GLU A 27 -3.19 -4.84 11.27
N LEU A 28 -4.51 -4.67 11.16
CA LEU A 28 -5.34 -5.50 10.29
C LEU A 28 -4.99 -5.31 8.81
N ARG A 29 -4.78 -4.07 8.39
CA ARG A 29 -4.30 -3.72 7.05
C ARG A 29 -2.97 -4.42 6.77
N GLN A 30 -2.02 -4.35 7.69
CA GLN A 30 -0.70 -4.98 7.54
C GLN A 30 -0.81 -6.51 7.45
N LYS A 31 -1.64 -7.13 8.30
CA LYS A 31 -1.88 -8.58 8.29
C LYS A 31 -2.52 -9.05 6.99
N ILE A 32 -3.56 -8.36 6.53
CA ILE A 32 -4.25 -8.67 5.27
C ILE A 32 -3.31 -8.47 4.09
N HIS A 33 -2.57 -7.36 4.08
CA HIS A 33 -1.58 -7.08 3.05
C HIS A 33 -0.54 -8.19 2.97
N HIS A 34 0.06 -8.61 4.08
CA HIS A 34 1.05 -9.69 4.11
C HIS A 34 0.48 -11.03 3.62
N HIS A 35 -0.71 -11.43 4.08
CA HIS A 35 -1.38 -12.64 3.62
C HIS A 35 -1.66 -12.63 2.11
N LEU A 36 -2.07 -11.49 1.57
CA LEU A 36 -2.28 -11.31 0.14
C LEU A 36 -0.98 -11.33 -0.63
N ILE A 37 0.09 -10.76 -0.08
CA ILE A 37 1.41 -10.83 -0.68
C ILE A 37 1.84 -12.30 -0.80
N ASP A 38 1.70 -13.10 0.26
CA ASP A 38 2.08 -14.50 0.20
C ASP A 38 1.21 -15.31 -0.77
N SER A 39 -0.11 -15.06 -0.78
CA SER A 39 -1.04 -15.80 -1.65
C SER A 39 -0.93 -15.38 -3.11
N LEU A 40 -0.72 -14.10 -3.37
CA LEU A 40 -0.58 -13.53 -4.71
C LEU A 40 0.85 -13.60 -5.23
N GLY A 41 1.85 -13.98 -4.42
CA GLY A 41 3.25 -14.09 -4.81
C GLY A 41 3.43 -14.69 -6.22
N PRO A 42 2.95 -15.91 -6.47
CA PRO A 42 3.09 -16.55 -7.79
C PRO A 42 2.36 -15.82 -8.93
N ILE A 43 1.25 -15.15 -8.61
CA ILE A 43 0.37 -14.48 -9.58
C ILE A 43 0.91 -13.09 -9.94
N LEU A 44 1.47 -12.37 -8.97
CA LEU A 44 2.05 -11.04 -9.16
C LEU A 44 3.33 -11.07 -9.99
N TYR A 45 4.05 -12.20 -10.01
CA TYR A 45 5.19 -12.41 -10.90
C TYR A 45 4.79 -12.98 -12.29
N ASP A 46 3.51 -13.30 -12.52
CA ASP A 46 3.05 -13.79 -13.82
C ASP A 46 2.87 -12.61 -14.80
N ARG A 47 3.94 -12.34 -15.53
CA ARG A 47 4.03 -11.28 -16.56
C ARG A 47 3.05 -11.45 -17.73
N ARG A 48 2.29 -12.55 -17.79
CA ARG A 48 1.26 -12.78 -18.82
C ARG A 48 -0.07 -12.15 -18.46
N LEU A 49 -0.25 -11.72 -17.21
CA LEU A 49 -1.49 -11.09 -16.76
C LEU A 49 -1.55 -9.63 -17.22
N SER A 50 -2.70 -9.23 -17.75
CA SER A 50 -2.97 -7.81 -17.95
C SER A 50 -3.18 -7.12 -16.60
N GLU A 51 -2.99 -5.80 -16.56
CA GLU A 51 -3.23 -4.99 -15.36
C GLU A 51 -4.67 -5.15 -14.84
N ASP A 52 -5.64 -5.26 -15.75
CA ASP A 52 -7.05 -5.52 -15.42
C ASP A 52 -7.25 -6.91 -14.80
N ASP A 53 -6.59 -7.93 -15.32
CA ASP A 53 -6.67 -9.29 -14.76
C ASP A 53 -6.04 -9.35 -13.38
N LEU A 54 -4.92 -8.66 -13.19
CA LEU A 54 -4.24 -8.57 -11.91
C LEU A 54 -5.11 -7.85 -10.88
N ARG A 55 -5.69 -6.71 -11.26
CA ARG A 55 -6.62 -5.94 -10.43
C ARG A 55 -7.82 -6.79 -9.99
N ARG A 56 -8.44 -7.54 -10.92
CA ARG A 56 -9.56 -8.42 -10.58
C ARG A 56 -9.14 -9.51 -9.58
N ARG A 57 -8.01 -10.17 -9.80
CA ARG A 57 -7.51 -11.23 -8.89
C ARG A 57 -7.15 -10.69 -7.51
N VAL A 58 -6.50 -9.54 -7.43
CA VAL A 58 -6.20 -8.86 -6.16
C VAL A 58 -7.50 -8.58 -5.40
N HIS A 59 -8.51 -8.04 -6.09
CA HIS A 59 -9.81 -7.74 -5.49
C HIS A 59 -10.54 -8.99 -4.99
N GLU A 60 -10.56 -10.07 -5.78
CA GLU A 60 -11.16 -11.35 -5.38
C GLU A 60 -10.49 -11.96 -4.15
N GLN A 61 -9.15 -11.94 -4.10
CA GLN A 61 -8.40 -12.44 -2.94
C GLN A 61 -8.60 -11.56 -1.70
N LEU A 62 -8.66 -10.24 -1.86
CA LEU A 62 -8.99 -9.29 -0.80
C LEU A 62 -10.35 -9.58 -0.16
N GLN A 63 -11.38 -9.77 -1.01
CA GLN A 63 -12.71 -10.12 -0.54
C GLN A 63 -12.72 -11.46 0.20
N ALA A 64 -12.03 -12.47 -0.33
CA ALA A 64 -11.92 -13.79 0.31
C ALA A 64 -11.22 -13.71 1.68
N ALA A 65 -10.12 -12.97 1.79
CA ALA A 65 -9.40 -12.76 3.04
C ALA A 65 -10.27 -12.03 4.09
N LEU A 66 -10.98 -10.98 3.68
CA LEU A 66 -11.88 -10.21 4.54
C LEU A 66 -13.16 -10.96 4.95
N ALA A 67 -13.59 -11.94 4.15
CA ALA A 67 -14.70 -12.81 4.50
C ALA A 67 -14.32 -13.82 5.59
N GLN A 68 -13.04 -14.20 5.69
CA GLN A 68 -12.55 -15.13 6.71
C GLN A 68 -12.22 -14.43 8.04
N GLU A 69 -11.99 -13.12 8.01
CA GLU A 69 -11.64 -12.36 9.21
C GLU A 69 -12.88 -12.07 10.07
N ARG A 70 -12.81 -12.40 11.36
CA ARG A 70 -13.93 -12.25 12.31
C ARG A 70 -14.08 -10.83 12.88
N ALA A 71 -13.28 -9.88 12.39
CA ALA A 71 -13.29 -8.51 12.86
C ALA A 71 -14.64 -7.84 12.54
N PRO A 72 -15.24 -7.08 13.49
CA PRO A 72 -16.48 -6.35 13.28
C PRO A 72 -16.21 -5.07 12.45
N LEU A 73 -15.86 -5.25 11.17
CA LEU A 73 -15.73 -4.16 10.21
C LEU A 73 -17.09 -3.87 9.58
N SER A 74 -17.45 -2.59 9.46
CA SER A 74 -18.62 -2.20 8.68
C SER A 74 -18.41 -2.47 7.19
N ALA A 75 -19.50 -2.54 6.41
CA ALA A 75 -19.38 -2.69 4.95
C ALA A 75 -18.60 -1.53 4.31
N ALA A 76 -18.71 -0.33 4.87
CA ALA A 76 -17.95 0.84 4.42
C ALA A 76 -16.44 0.68 4.71
N ASP A 77 -16.08 0.21 5.92
CA ASP A 77 -14.67 0.00 6.27
C ASP A 77 -14.03 -1.10 5.45
N LYS A 78 -14.78 -2.19 5.16
CA LYS A 78 -14.31 -3.25 4.25
C LYS A 78 -14.07 -2.72 2.85
N ALA A 79 -15.01 -1.95 2.29
CA ALA A 79 -14.87 -1.37 0.96
C ALA A 79 -13.67 -0.41 0.90
N GLN A 80 -13.49 0.43 1.93
CA GLN A 80 -12.35 1.34 2.01
C GLN A 80 -11.04 0.58 2.12
N LEU A 81 -10.96 -0.46 2.96
CA LEU A 81 -9.74 -1.26 3.09
C LEU A 81 -9.40 -2.02 1.81
N ILE A 82 -10.40 -2.53 1.11
CA ILE A 82 -10.21 -3.16 -0.21
C ILE A 82 -9.62 -2.15 -1.19
N GLN A 83 -10.16 -0.93 -1.22
CA GLN A 83 -9.68 0.11 -2.12
C GLN A 83 -8.25 0.51 -1.77
N ASP A 84 -7.97 0.79 -0.50
CA ASP A 84 -6.65 1.19 0.00
C ASP A 84 -5.59 0.10 -0.27
N VAL A 85 -5.90 -1.17 0.04
CA VAL A 85 -4.96 -2.27 -0.19
C VAL A 85 -4.82 -2.59 -1.68
N SER A 86 -5.89 -2.45 -2.48
CA SER A 86 -5.78 -2.60 -3.94
C SER A 86 -4.91 -1.52 -4.54
N ASP A 87 -5.08 -0.26 -4.13
CA ASP A 87 -4.28 0.85 -4.62
C ASP A 87 -2.82 0.73 -4.13
N ASP A 88 -2.58 0.26 -2.91
CA ASP A 88 -1.22 -0.03 -2.42
C ASP A 88 -0.55 -1.16 -3.23
N ILE A 89 -1.27 -2.26 -3.55
CA ILE A 89 -0.73 -3.41 -4.30
C ILE A 89 -0.56 -3.10 -5.79
N LEU A 90 -1.49 -2.34 -6.38
CA LEU A 90 -1.52 -2.02 -7.80
C LEU A 90 -0.78 -0.72 -8.14
N GLY A 91 -0.53 0.15 -7.16
CA GLY A 91 0.19 1.41 -7.30
C GLY A 91 1.71 1.22 -7.24
N TYR A 92 2.44 2.27 -6.85
CA TYR A 92 3.84 2.18 -6.44
C TYR A 92 3.97 2.02 -4.92
N GLY A 93 2.86 1.74 -4.22
CA GLY A 93 2.82 1.57 -2.78
C GLY A 93 3.15 2.86 -2.03
N PRO A 94 3.97 2.83 -0.96
CA PRO A 94 4.18 3.98 -0.09
C PRO A 94 4.90 5.16 -0.78
N ILE A 95 5.58 4.92 -1.91
CA ILE A 95 6.27 5.97 -2.66
C ILE A 95 5.34 6.77 -3.59
N ASP A 96 4.12 6.31 -3.86
CA ASP A 96 3.16 7.03 -4.73
C ASP A 96 2.91 8.47 -4.26
N ARG A 97 2.87 8.68 -2.94
CA ARG A 97 2.67 10.01 -2.36
C ARG A 97 3.90 10.90 -2.54
N LEU A 98 5.09 10.31 -2.49
CA LEU A 98 6.35 11.03 -2.69
C LEU A 98 6.51 11.42 -4.16
N LEU A 99 6.15 10.52 -5.09
CA LEU A 99 6.24 10.77 -6.52
C LEU A 99 5.27 11.86 -7.01
N LYS A 100 4.20 12.14 -6.26
CA LYS A 100 3.22 13.21 -6.57
C LYS A 100 3.58 14.57 -5.97
N ASP A 101 4.62 14.62 -5.13
CA ASP A 101 5.03 15.82 -4.42
C ASP A 101 6.05 16.60 -5.28
N GLU A 102 5.65 17.76 -5.81
CA GLU A 102 6.47 18.57 -6.73
C GLU A 102 7.74 19.13 -6.07
N ASP A 103 7.78 19.19 -4.73
CA ASP A 103 8.97 19.64 -4.00
C ASP A 103 10.06 18.56 -3.92
N ILE A 104 9.72 17.30 -4.25
CA ILE A 104 10.65 16.17 -4.21
C ILE A 104 11.32 16.02 -5.58
N THR A 105 12.65 16.16 -5.61
CA THR A 105 13.46 16.01 -6.82
C THR A 105 13.93 14.58 -7.04
N GLU A 106 14.14 13.81 -5.98
CA GLU A 106 14.61 12.43 -6.05
C GLU A 106 14.03 11.57 -4.92
N VAL A 107 13.75 10.29 -5.21
CA VAL A 107 13.33 9.28 -4.23
C VAL A 107 14.31 8.11 -4.28
N MET A 108 14.96 7.84 -3.15
CA MET A 108 15.93 6.75 -3.01
C MET A 108 15.40 5.70 -2.04
N VAL A 109 15.42 4.42 -2.45
CA VAL A 109 14.94 3.31 -1.62
C VAL A 109 16.07 2.29 -1.46
N ASN A 110 16.60 2.18 -0.25
CA ASN A 110 17.69 1.23 0.06
C ASN A 110 17.18 -0.06 0.73
N GLY A 111 15.93 -0.05 1.21
CA GLY A 111 15.30 -1.18 1.87
C GLY A 111 13.86 -0.85 2.27
N PRO A 112 13.08 -1.83 2.77
CA PRO A 112 11.67 -1.63 3.06
C PRO A 112 11.42 -0.51 4.08
N ASP A 113 12.30 -0.36 5.08
CA ASP A 113 12.20 0.68 6.11
C ASP A 113 13.13 1.89 5.88
N THR A 114 13.79 1.93 4.72
CA THR A 114 14.86 2.89 4.43
C THR A 114 14.60 3.60 3.11
N VAL A 115 13.76 4.63 3.20
CA VAL A 115 13.41 5.54 2.10
C VAL A 115 13.95 6.93 2.39
N PHE A 116 14.65 7.52 1.43
CA PHE A 116 15.14 8.89 1.46
C PHE A 116 14.52 9.68 0.31
N ILE A 117 14.42 10.99 0.52
CA ILE A 117 13.95 11.93 -0.49
C ILE A 117 14.90 13.11 -0.57
N GLU A 118 15.01 13.70 -1.75
CA GLU A 118 15.69 14.98 -1.93
C GLU A 118 14.65 16.09 -2.10
N ARG A 119 14.81 17.17 -1.33
CA ARG A 119 14.07 18.43 -1.51
C ARG A 119 15.03 19.58 -1.54
N ALA A 120 14.95 20.41 -2.58
CA ALA A 120 15.81 21.58 -2.76
C ALA A 120 17.32 21.27 -2.56
N GLY A 121 17.80 20.13 -3.07
CA GLY A 121 19.20 19.71 -2.94
C GLY A 121 19.60 19.16 -1.57
N ARG A 122 18.64 18.88 -0.68
CA ARG A 122 18.90 18.28 0.65
C ARG A 122 18.25 16.92 0.76
N ILE A 123 19.05 15.92 1.13
CA ILE A 123 18.59 14.55 1.37
C ILE A 123 18.05 14.46 2.81
N GLU A 124 16.83 13.96 2.95
CA GLU A 124 16.19 13.69 4.24
C GLU A 124 15.55 12.30 4.25
N LYS A 125 15.43 11.71 5.45
CA LYS A 125 14.76 10.41 5.61
C LYS A 125 13.25 10.61 5.54
N SER A 126 12.58 9.83 4.72
CA SER A 126 11.12 9.83 4.59
C SER A 126 10.46 8.98 5.68
N ASN A 127 9.19 9.31 5.98
CA ASN A 127 8.32 8.48 6.82
C ASN A 127 7.63 7.36 6.03
N ALA A 128 7.88 7.26 4.72
CA ALA A 128 7.40 6.16 3.91
C ALA A 128 8.15 4.87 4.26
N SER A 129 7.40 3.80 4.48
CA SER A 129 7.94 2.45 4.65
C SER A 129 7.11 1.46 3.85
N PHE A 130 7.80 0.51 3.21
CA PHE A 130 7.18 -0.66 2.62
C PHE A 130 6.77 -1.62 3.73
N VAL A 131 5.81 -2.48 3.41
CA VAL A 131 5.31 -3.47 4.37
C VAL A 131 6.38 -4.52 4.66
N ASP A 132 7.09 -4.96 3.62
CA ASP A 132 8.18 -5.93 3.69
C ASP A 132 9.06 -5.84 2.43
N GLU A 133 10.13 -6.63 2.41
CA GLU A 133 11.06 -6.72 1.28
C GLU A 133 10.37 -7.26 0.01
N THR A 134 9.36 -8.12 0.15
CA THR A 134 8.60 -8.66 -0.98
C THR A 134 7.77 -7.58 -1.66
N HIS A 135 7.12 -6.71 -0.88
CA HIS A 135 6.42 -5.53 -1.37
C HIS A 135 7.40 -4.62 -2.15
N LEU A 136 8.56 -4.32 -1.58
CA LEU A 136 9.59 -3.52 -2.26
C LEU A 136 10.02 -4.14 -3.61
N ARG A 137 10.36 -5.43 -3.63
CA ARG A 137 10.77 -6.13 -4.86
C ARG A 137 9.73 -6.04 -5.97
N ARG A 138 8.44 -6.15 -5.64
CA ARG A 138 7.36 -6.02 -6.62
C ARG A 138 7.30 -4.66 -7.26
N ILE A 139 7.45 -3.61 -6.45
CA ILE A 139 7.46 -2.24 -6.97
C ILE A 139 8.66 -2.04 -7.90
N ILE A 140 9.82 -2.58 -7.54
CA ILE A 140 11.02 -2.58 -8.41
C ILE A 140 10.73 -3.30 -9.74
N ASP A 141 10.20 -4.53 -9.69
CA ASP A 141 9.88 -5.31 -10.89
C ASP A 141 8.86 -4.61 -11.79
N LYS A 142 7.88 -3.94 -11.20
CA LYS A 142 6.86 -3.16 -11.92
C LYS A 142 7.48 -1.97 -12.65
N ILE A 143 8.28 -1.15 -11.94
CA ILE A 143 8.95 0.02 -12.53
C ILE A 143 9.86 -0.42 -13.68
N VAL A 144 10.67 -1.45 -13.45
CA VAL A 144 11.61 -1.99 -14.45
C VAL A 144 10.87 -2.60 -15.64
N GLY A 145 9.77 -3.30 -15.39
CA GLY A 145 8.90 -3.89 -16.41
C GLY A 145 8.26 -2.84 -17.32
N GLN A 146 7.80 -1.72 -16.77
CA GLN A 146 7.26 -0.59 -17.56
C GLN A 146 8.33 0.05 -18.45
N VAL A 147 9.58 0.08 -18.01
CA VAL A 147 10.71 0.60 -18.81
C VAL A 147 11.21 -0.43 -19.84
N GLY A 148 10.61 -1.62 -19.89
CA GLY A 148 10.93 -2.67 -20.86
C GLY A 148 12.30 -3.33 -20.62
N ARG A 149 12.89 -3.14 -19.42
CA ARG A 149 14.18 -3.73 -19.06
C ARG A 149 13.98 -4.95 -18.17
N ARG A 150 15.02 -5.78 -18.05
CA ARG A 150 15.02 -6.94 -17.14
C ARG A 150 16.15 -6.72 -16.14
N ILE A 151 15.82 -6.71 -14.85
CA ILE A 151 16.79 -7.03 -13.81
C ILE A 151 16.86 -8.55 -13.75
N ASP A 152 18.03 -9.11 -14.01
CA ASP A 152 18.36 -10.49 -13.70
C ASP A 152 19.52 -10.50 -12.70
N GLU A 153 19.76 -11.63 -12.04
CA GLU A 153 20.85 -11.75 -11.06
C GLU A 153 22.24 -11.51 -11.68
N ALA A 154 22.34 -11.51 -13.02
CA ALA A 154 23.55 -11.22 -13.77
C ALA A 154 23.77 -9.71 -14.01
N THR A 155 22.70 -8.90 -14.00
CA THR A 155 22.73 -7.46 -14.26
C THR A 155 22.12 -6.70 -13.07
N ARG A 156 22.96 -6.39 -12.07
CA ARG A 156 22.55 -5.76 -10.80
C ARG A 156 22.18 -4.27 -10.87
N MET A 157 22.22 -3.66 -12.05
CA MET A 157 21.93 -2.24 -12.23
C MET A 157 21.13 -2.03 -13.51
N VAL A 158 19.99 -1.36 -13.39
CA VAL A 158 19.14 -0.95 -14.51
C VAL A 158 18.96 0.56 -14.43
N ASP A 159 19.36 1.25 -15.49
CA ASP A 159 19.08 2.68 -15.69
C ASP A 159 17.88 2.83 -16.63
N ALA A 160 16.96 3.72 -16.29
CA ALA A 160 15.65 3.92 -16.85
C ALA A 160 15.33 5.42 -16.85
N ARG A 161 14.69 5.92 -17.91
CA ARG A 161 14.27 7.32 -18.05
C ARG A 161 12.77 7.42 -18.24
#